data_AF-A0A531L9C2-F1
#
_entry.id   AF-A0A531L9C2-F1
#
_cell.length_a   1.000
_cell.length_b   1.000
_cell.length_c   1.000
_cell.angle_alpha   90.00
_cell.angle_beta   90.00
_cell.angle_gamma   90.00
#
_symmetry.space_group_name_H-M   'P 1'
#
loop_
_entity.id
_entity.type
_entity.pdbx_description
1 polymer ?
#
loop_
_entity_poly.entity_id
_entity_poly.type
_entity_poly.pdbx_seq_one_letter_code
_entity_poly.pdbx_strand_id
1 'polypeptide(L)'
;ETGGRLGFITPMTHNFCESCNRVRLTCTGTLYMCLGQEDAADLRAPLRASEGNELVADAIDEAIGRKPKGHDFIIDRRTNRPSVSRHMSVTGG
;
A
#
# COMPACT_ATOMS: atom_id res chain seq x y z
N GLU A 1 -22.34 -28.69 16.77
CA GLU A 1 -21.90 -27.29 16.56
C GLU A 1 -20.37 -27.29 16.49
N THR A 2 -19.77 -26.85 15.39
CA THR A 2 -18.34 -27.09 15.09
C THR A 2 -17.36 -26.22 15.87
N GLY A 3 -17.81 -25.36 16.79
CA GLY A 3 -16.93 -24.49 17.60
C GLY A 3 -16.07 -23.50 16.79
N GLY A 4 -16.26 -23.43 15.47
CA GLY A 4 -15.44 -22.64 14.56
C GLY A 4 -15.84 -21.17 14.57
N ARG A 5 -14.84 -20.29 14.50
CA ARG A 5 -15.04 -18.85 14.30
C ARG A 5 -14.86 -18.52 12.82
N LEU A 6 -15.80 -17.76 12.27
CA LEU A 6 -15.75 -17.22 10.92
C LEU A 6 -15.68 -15.69 11.01
N GLY A 7 -14.76 -15.08 10.26
CA GLY A 7 -14.61 -13.63 10.18
C GLY A 7 -14.87 -13.13 8.76
N PHE A 8 -15.51 -11.96 8.65
CA PHE A 8 -15.75 -11.28 7.38
C PHE A 8 -14.91 -10.00 7.34
N ILE A 9 -14.29 -9.73 6.19
CA ILE A 9 -13.57 -8.49 5.94
C ILE A 9 -14.41 -7.68 4.94
N THR A 10 -14.80 -6.47 5.32
CA THR A 10 -15.65 -5.58 4.51
C THR A 10 -14.85 -4.37 4.00
N PRO A 11 -13.90 -4.56 3.06
CA PRO A 11 -12.92 -3.53 2.69
C PRO A 11 -13.53 -2.30 2.02
N MET A 12 -14.80 -2.37 1.61
CA MET A 12 -15.50 -1.33 0.84
C MET A 12 -16.44 -0.49 1.71
N THR A 13 -17.36 -1.14 2.42
CA THR A 13 -18.46 -0.47 3.16
C THR A 13 -18.04 0.00 4.54
N HIS A 14 -17.06 -0.65 5.16
CA HIS A 14 -16.38 -0.22 6.37
C HIS A 14 -14.89 -0.25 6.08
N ASN A 15 -14.42 0.74 5.32
CA ASN A 15 -13.00 0.85 5.05
C ASN A 15 -12.24 1.04 6.38
N PHE A 16 -11.06 0.43 6.47
CA PHE A 16 -10.18 0.51 7.65
C PHE A 16 -8.97 1.39 7.37
N CYS A 17 -9.08 2.30 6.40
CA CYS A 17 -7.96 3.13 5.97
C CYS A 17 -7.47 4.05 7.10
N GLU A 18 -8.38 4.56 7.93
CA GLU A 18 -8.06 5.44 9.05
C GLU A 18 -7.08 4.79 10.05
N SER A 19 -7.23 3.49 10.30
CA SER A 19 -6.34 2.72 11.18
C SER A 19 -5.25 1.95 10.42
N CYS A 20 -5.14 2.12 9.10
CA CYS A 20 -4.20 1.37 8.28
C CYS A 20 -2.76 1.87 8.46
N ASN A 21 -1.97 1.10 9.21
CA ASN A 21 -0.55 1.32 9.46
C ASN A 21 0.38 0.52 8.52
N ARG A 22 -0.13 0.07 7.35
CA ARG A 22 0.62 -0.79 6.43
C ARG A 22 1.18 -0.03 5.24
N VAL A 23 2.41 -0.37 4.89
CA VAL A 23 3.13 -0.06 3.64
C VAL A 23 3.73 -1.36 3.09
N ARG A 24 4.09 -1.40 1.80
CA ARG A 24 4.63 -2.61 1.16
C ARG A 24 5.88 -2.30 0.36
N LEU A 25 6.90 -3.14 0.50
CA LEU A 25 8.14 -3.07 -0.29
C LEU A 25 8.13 -4.22 -1.31
N THR A 26 8.36 -3.91 -2.59
CA THR A 26 8.51 -4.94 -3.63
C THR A 26 9.91 -5.54 -3.61
N CYS A 27 10.07 -6.69 -4.28
CA CYS A 27 11.39 -7.32 -4.47
C CYS A 27 12.38 -6.46 -5.26
N THR A 28 11.90 -5.49 -6.04
CA THR A 28 12.75 -4.53 -6.78
C THR A 28 13.19 -3.34 -5.93
N GLY A 29 12.70 -3.21 -4.70
CA GLY A 29 13.03 -2.11 -3.78
C GLY A 29 12.10 -0.89 -3.92
N THR A 30 10.90 -1.06 -4.48
CA THR A 30 9.90 0.00 -4.58
C THR A 30 8.95 -0.05 -3.40
N LEU A 31 8.86 1.04 -2.63
CA LEU A 31 7.94 1.20 -1.51
C LEU A 31 6.60 1.77 -2.01
N TYR A 32 5.51 1.09 -1.67
CA TYR A 32 4.14 1.55 -1.89
C TYR A 32 3.47 1.85 -0.55
N MET A 33 2.98 3.07 -0.40
CA MET A 33 2.35 3.53 0.85
C MET A 33 0.89 3.08 0.98
N CYS A 34 0.26 2.75 -0.14
CA CYS A 34 -1.13 2.39 -0.22
C CYS A 34 -1.35 1.34 -1.32
N LEU A 35 -2.30 0.45 -1.10
CA LEU A 35 -2.68 -0.57 -2.06
C LEU A 35 -3.61 -0.03 -3.17
N GLY A 36 -4.33 1.05 -2.90
CA GLY A 36 -5.30 1.67 -3.80
C GLY A 36 -4.88 2.98 -4.45
N GLN A 37 -3.59 3.32 -4.43
CA GLN A 37 -3.03 4.54 -5.07
C GLN A 37 -1.72 4.21 -5.78
N GLU A 38 -1.38 4.91 -6.86
CA GLU A 38 -0.17 4.63 -7.67
C GLU A 38 1.14 5.20 -7.12
N ASP A 39 1.07 6.06 -6.11
CA ASP A 39 2.28 6.68 -5.57
C ASP A 39 3.22 5.65 -4.93
N ALA A 40 4.52 5.87 -5.16
CA ALA A 40 5.59 4.97 -4.75
C ALA A 40 6.92 5.72 -4.54
N ALA A 41 7.86 5.07 -3.86
CA ALA A 41 9.21 5.58 -3.63
C ALA A 41 10.27 4.51 -3.96
N ASP A 42 11.40 4.92 -4.53
CA ASP A 42 12.56 4.04 -4.71
C ASP A 42 13.42 4.04 -3.44
N LEU A 43 13.47 2.90 -2.75
CA LEU A 43 14.36 2.71 -1.60
C LEU A 43 15.66 2.01 -1.99
N ARG A 44 15.75 1.43 -3.19
CA ARG A 44 16.95 0.71 -3.63
C ARG A 44 18.11 1.68 -3.90
N ALA A 45 17.83 2.80 -4.54
CA ALA A 45 18.83 3.82 -4.82
C ALA A 45 19.46 4.40 -3.54
N PRO A 46 18.71 4.97 -2.57
CA PRO A 46 19.29 5.52 -1.35
C PRO A 46 20.01 4.46 -0.51
N LEU A 47 19.48 3.24 -0.42
CA LEU A 47 20.11 2.12 0.29
C LEU A 47 21.48 1.73 -0.31
N ARG A 48 21.68 1.92 -1.62
CA ARG A 48 22.95 1.59 -2.31
C ARG A 48 23.90 2.77 -2.40
N ALA A 49 23.43 3.98 -2.14
CA ALA A 49 24.22 5.21 -2.27
C ALA A 49 25.10 5.50 -1.05
N SER A 50 24.83 4.86 0.09
CA SER A 50 25.58 5.04 1.33
C SER A 50 25.72 3.72 2.08
N GLU A 51 26.78 3.58 2.88
CA GLU A 51 26.91 2.51 3.87
C GLU A 51 26.14 2.82 5.18
N GLY A 52 25.76 4.09 5.37
CA GLY A 52 24.94 4.57 6.47
C GLY A 52 23.43 4.47 6.21
N ASN A 53 22.64 4.61 7.28
CA ASN A 53 21.18 4.46 7.23
C ASN A 53 20.44 5.77 6.98
N GLU A 54 21.12 6.91 7.02
CA GLU A 54 20.49 8.24 7.02
C GLU A 54 19.69 8.47 5.73
N LEU A 55 20.28 8.18 4.57
CA LEU A 55 19.63 8.39 3.28
C LEU A 55 18.36 7.53 3.10
N VAL A 56 18.41 6.28 3.58
CA VAL A 56 17.24 5.39 3.48
C VAL A 56 16.18 5.74 4.52
N ALA A 57 16.57 6.20 5.71
CA ALA A 57 15.64 6.69 6.73
C ALA A 57 14.89 7.92 6.23
N ASP A 58 15.60 8.92 5.69
CA ASP A 58 14.99 10.14 5.13
C ASP A 58 14.03 9.80 3.97
N ALA A 59 14.40 8.85 3.11
CA ALA A 59 13.54 8.40 2.01
C ALA A 59 12.27 7.67 2.51
N ILE A 60 12.37 6.93 3.63
CA ILE A 60 11.22 6.27 4.25
C ILE A 60 10.29 7.32 4.87
N ASP A 61 10.83 8.29 5.61
CA ASP A 61 10.03 9.33 6.27
C ASP A 61 9.28 10.20 5.25
N GLU A 62 9.96 10.59 4.17
CA GLU A 62 9.35 11.32 3.05
C GLU A 62 8.24 10.50 2.38
N ALA A 63 8.50 9.22 2.09
CA ALA A 63 7.50 8.35 1.50
C ALA A 63 6.28 8.15 2.42
N ILE A 64 6.48 7.90 3.71
CA ILE A 64 5.38 7.75 4.68
C ILE A 64 4.55 9.04 4.76
N GLY A 65 5.18 10.22 4.68
CA GLY A 65 4.49 11.51 4.62
C GLY A 65 3.52 11.64 3.44
N ARG A 66 3.79 10.96 2.33
CA ARG A 66 2.90 10.90 1.15
C ARG A 66 1.75 9.90 1.29
N LYS A 67 1.71 9.10 2.37
CA LYS A 67 0.66 8.09 2.57
C LYS A 67 -0.72 8.77 2.61
N PRO A 68 -1.64 8.39 1.70
CA PRO A 68 -2.98 8.96 1.68
C PRO A 68 -3.74 8.53 2.94
N LYS A 69 -4.63 9.40 3.43
CA LYS A 69 -5.55 9.08 4.54
C LYS A 69 -6.49 7.92 4.22
N GLY A 70 -6.76 7.69 2.94
CA GLY A 70 -7.51 6.55 2.45
C GLY A 70 -7.56 6.54 0.94
N HIS A 71 -8.00 5.42 0.38
CA HIS A 71 -8.36 5.31 -1.04
C HIS A 71 -9.87 5.14 -1.15
N ASP A 72 -10.43 5.55 -2.28
CA ASP A 72 -11.83 5.30 -2.59
C ASP A 72 -11.91 4.30 -3.74
N PHE A 73 -12.31 3.07 -3.42
CA PHE A 73 -12.55 2.06 -4.44
C PHE A 73 -13.97 2.25 -4.97
N ILE A 74 -14.10 3.01 -6.06
CA ILE A 74 -15.39 3.21 -6.71
C ILE A 74 -15.71 1.94 -7.52
N ILE A 75 -16.68 1.16 -7.05
CA ILE A 75 -17.23 0.01 -7.77
C ILE A 75 -18.70 0.30 -8.03
N ASP A 76 -19.02 0.76 -9.24
CA ASP A 76 -20.38 0.96 -9.70
C ASP A 76 -20.60 0.32 -11.08
N ARG A 77 -21.87 0.14 -11.47
CA ARG A 77 -22.23 -0.56 -12.71
C ARG A 77 -21.83 0.18 -13.99
N ARG A 78 -21.53 1.47 -13.92
CA ARG A 78 -21.15 2.34 -15.04
C ARG A 78 -19.63 2.45 -15.16
N THR A 79 -18.91 2.31 -14.04
CA THR A 79 -17.47 2.47 -13.98
C THR A 79 -16.78 1.11 -13.92
N ASN A 80 -16.52 0.52 -15.09
CA ASN A 80 -15.82 -0.77 -15.22
C ASN A 80 -14.29 -0.59 -15.38
N ARG A 81 -13.70 0.34 -14.62
CA ARG A 81 -12.25 0.61 -14.67
C ARG A 81 -11.61 0.26 -13.34
N PRO A 82 -10.42 -0.38 -13.34
CA PRO A 82 -9.72 -0.68 -12.11
C PRO A 82 -9.24 0.63 -11.44
N SER A 83 -9.28 0.66 -10.10
CA SER A 83 -8.89 1.83 -9.31
C SER A 83 -7.39 2.13 -9.39
N VAL A 84 -6.59 1.12 -9.68
CA VAL A 84 -5.15 1.20 -9.92
C VAL A 84 -4.84 0.38 -11.17
N SER A 85 -3.90 0.85 -11.99
CA SER A 85 -3.39 0.18 -13.19
C SER A 85 -2.56 -1.06 -12.86
N ARG A 86 -1.89 -1.08 -11.71
CA ARG A 86 -1.08 -2.22 -11.28
C ARG A 86 -1.94 -3.38 -10.78
N HIS A 87 -1.47 -4.60 -11.01
CA HIS A 87 -2.02 -5.78 -10.36
C HIS A 87 -1.56 -5.88 -8.90
N MET A 88 -2.44 -6.36 -8.04
CA MET A 88 -2.19 -6.54 -6.61
C MET A 88 -1.00 -7.47 -6.34
N SER A 89 -0.79 -8.46 -7.22
CA SER A 89 0.29 -9.45 -7.15
C SER A 89 1.68 -8.81 -7.23
N VAL A 90 1.80 -7.68 -7.93
CA VAL A 90 3.03 -6.90 -8.03
C VAL A 90 3.45 -6.34 -6.66
N THR A 91 2.46 -6.05 -5.81
CA THR A 91 2.68 -5.57 -4.44
C THR A 91 2.57 -6.68 -3.40
N GLY A 92 2.70 -7.96 -3.79
CA GLY A 92 2.64 -9.10 -2.87
C GLY A 92 1.24 -9.44 -2.35
N GLY A 93 0.19 -9.14 -3.14
CA GLY A 93 -1.19 -9.55 -2.89
C GLY A 93 -1.74 -10.48 -3.95
#